data_AF-A0A259PM32-F1
#
_entry.id   AF-A0A259PM32-F1
#
_cell.length_a   1.000
_cell.length_b   1.000
_cell.length_c   1.000
_cell.angle_alpha   90.00
_cell.angle_beta   90.00
_cell.angle_gamma   90.00
#
_symmetry.space_group_name_H-M   'P 1'
#
loop_
_entity.id
_entity.type
_entity.pdbx_description
1 polymer ?
#
loop_
_entity_poly.entity_id
_entity_poly.type
_entity_poly.pdbx_seq_one_letter_code
_entity_poly.pdbx_strand_id
1 'polypeptide(L)'
;MADQPISRSGTLHLEMLRQPEAFAAMFAARYAQQAEFRLHYRAAPTEWVPDAAPASAQPRCWLGLVIPKKFCKPKPAVRRNLIKRVMRQALRELRLPSEAQLQAPVLMLRLTRKLPAEFRSARSPVLLAYVQQAVNALLKSWIERTVVVTGRSAA
;
A
#
# COMPACT_ATOMS: atom_id res chain seq x y z
N MET A 1 36.27 13.03 10.01
CA MET A 1 35.32 13.10 8.88
C MET A 1 34.02 12.50 9.36
N ALA A 2 33.00 13.34 9.59
CA ALA A 2 31.73 12.92 10.14
C ALA A 2 30.93 12.13 9.10
N ASP A 3 30.55 10.92 9.47
CA ASP A 3 29.63 10.04 8.78
C ASP A 3 28.27 10.76 8.66
N GLN A 4 28.00 11.38 7.51
CA GLN A 4 26.68 11.92 7.25
C GLN A 4 25.73 10.73 7.08
N PRO A 5 24.68 10.57 7.91
CA PRO A 5 23.71 9.54 7.67
C PRO A 5 23.06 9.83 6.31
N ILE A 6 23.28 8.94 5.35
CA ILE A 6 22.58 8.94 4.06
C ILE A 6 21.11 9.09 4.40
N SER A 7 20.58 10.30 4.14
CA SER A 7 19.22 10.65 4.48
C SER A 7 18.35 9.64 3.74
N ARG A 8 17.62 8.81 4.49
CA ARG A 8 16.64 7.86 3.94
C ARG A 8 15.41 8.65 3.47
N SER A 9 15.62 9.66 2.64
CA SER A 9 14.57 10.36 1.93
C SER A 9 13.95 9.37 0.93
N GLY A 10 12.62 9.42 0.82
CA GLY A 10 11.88 8.59 -0.14
C GLY A 10 11.27 7.29 0.37
N THR A 11 11.47 6.87 1.64
CA THR A 11 10.69 5.75 2.23
C THR A 11 9.42 6.23 2.89
N LEU A 12 8.33 5.48 2.70
CA LEU A 12 7.03 5.75 3.32
C LEU A 12 7.01 5.42 4.81
N HIS A 13 6.47 6.33 5.62
CA HIS A 13 6.09 6.02 6.99
C HIS A 13 4.72 5.34 6.98
N LEU A 14 4.68 4.04 7.32
CA LEU A 14 3.44 3.26 7.27
C LEU A 14 2.73 3.21 8.62
N GLU A 15 1.50 3.73 8.63
CA GLU A 15 0.57 3.62 9.75
C GLU A 15 -0.56 2.65 9.42
N MET A 16 -1.06 1.90 10.42
CA MET A 16 -2.21 1.03 10.20
C MET A 16 -3.49 1.83 10.38
N LEU A 17 -4.39 1.73 9.41
CA LEU A 17 -5.74 2.27 9.53
C LEU A 17 -6.45 1.53 10.67
N ARG A 18 -7.01 2.25 11.64
CA ARG A 18 -7.66 1.68 12.82
C ARG A 18 -9.10 2.15 13.01
N GLN A 19 -9.42 3.34 12.51
CA GLN A 19 -10.71 3.98 12.67
C GLN A 19 -11.77 3.27 11.80
N PRO A 20 -12.85 2.74 12.40
CA PRO A 20 -13.92 2.07 11.66
C PRO A 20 -14.56 2.95 10.57
N GLU A 21 -14.76 4.23 10.86
CA GLU A 21 -15.38 5.22 9.96
C GLU A 21 -14.49 5.43 8.73
N ALA A 22 -13.18 5.50 8.94
CA ALA A 22 -12.24 5.58 7.83
C ALA A 22 -12.24 4.33 6.97
N PHE A 23 -12.32 3.13 7.58
CA PHE A 23 -12.51 1.89 6.82
C PHE A 23 -13.80 1.91 6.00
N ALA A 24 -14.92 2.34 6.59
CA ALA A 24 -16.19 2.45 5.90
C ALA A 24 -16.07 3.37 4.68
N ALA A 25 -15.44 4.53 4.85
CA ALA A 25 -15.25 5.49 3.79
C ALA A 25 -14.32 4.99 2.66
N MET A 26 -13.42 4.04 2.94
CA MET A 26 -12.59 3.41 1.91
C MET A 26 -13.39 2.53 0.94
N PHE A 27 -14.53 1.97 1.35
CA PHE A 27 -15.32 1.12 0.45
C PHE A 27 -15.95 1.89 -0.71
N ALA A 28 -16.22 3.19 -0.53
CA ALA A 28 -16.71 4.10 -1.56
C ALA A 28 -15.58 4.81 -2.34
N ALA A 29 -14.32 4.66 -1.91
CA ALA A 29 -13.18 5.34 -2.52
C ALA A 29 -12.82 4.74 -3.90
N ARG A 30 -12.14 5.55 -4.71
CA ARG A 30 -11.57 5.13 -6.00
C ARG A 30 -10.61 3.94 -5.78
N TYR A 31 -10.54 3.05 -6.76
CA TYR A 31 -9.71 1.86 -6.66
C TYR A 31 -9.00 1.50 -7.95
N ALA A 32 -7.89 0.78 -7.82
CA ALA A 32 -7.31 -0.04 -8.86
C ALA A 32 -7.66 -1.51 -8.59
N GLN A 33 -7.81 -2.31 -9.64
CA GLN A 33 -8.09 -3.73 -9.53
C GLN A 33 -7.06 -4.53 -10.32
N GLN A 34 -6.56 -5.61 -9.72
CA GLN A 34 -5.68 -6.59 -10.35
C GLN A 34 -6.06 -7.98 -9.85
N ALA A 35 -6.46 -8.86 -10.77
CA ALA A 35 -6.97 -10.20 -10.45
C ALA A 35 -8.06 -10.16 -9.34
N GLU A 36 -7.87 -10.86 -8.22
CA GLU A 36 -8.83 -10.87 -7.09
C GLU A 36 -8.66 -9.68 -6.13
N PHE A 37 -7.66 -8.84 -6.34
CA PHE A 37 -7.28 -7.77 -5.43
C PHE A 37 -7.81 -6.42 -5.89
N ARG A 38 -8.30 -5.62 -4.93
CA ARG A 38 -8.58 -4.19 -5.12
C ARG A 38 -7.73 -3.38 -4.16
N LEU A 39 -7.11 -2.34 -4.67
CA LEU A 39 -6.46 -1.31 -3.87
C LEU A 39 -7.32 -0.06 -3.93
N HIS A 40 -8.08 0.20 -2.87
CA HIS A 40 -8.79 1.46 -2.70
C HIS A 40 -7.81 2.51 -2.21
N TYR A 41 -7.97 3.75 -2.67
CA TYR A 41 -7.12 4.87 -2.27
C TYR A 41 -7.89 6.18 -2.24
N ARG A 42 -7.52 7.07 -1.31
CA ARG A 42 -8.06 8.43 -1.20
C ARG A 42 -7.10 9.36 -0.48
N ALA A 43 -7.38 10.66 -0.59
CA ALA A 43 -6.77 11.67 0.26
C ALA A 43 -7.04 11.38 1.75
N ALA A 44 -6.05 11.64 2.60
CA ALA A 44 -6.26 11.65 4.04
C ALA A 44 -7.12 12.87 4.43
N PRO A 45 -7.99 12.74 5.44
CA PRO A 45 -8.61 13.90 6.08
C PRO A 45 -7.56 14.89 6.54
N THR A 46 -7.85 16.19 6.44
CA THR A 46 -6.92 17.26 6.83
C THR A 46 -6.51 17.12 8.29
N GLU A 47 -7.41 16.70 9.18
CA GLU A 47 -7.12 16.48 10.59
C GLU A 47 -6.08 15.37 10.88
N TRP A 48 -5.75 14.52 9.91
CA TRP A 48 -4.75 13.44 10.08
C TRP A 48 -3.34 13.88 9.70
N VAL A 49 -3.22 14.96 8.93
CA VAL A 49 -1.95 15.53 8.54
C VAL A 49 -1.61 16.60 9.57
N PRO A 50 -0.64 16.38 10.48
CA PRO A 50 -0.27 17.41 11.43
C PRO A 50 0.30 18.61 10.67
N ASP A 51 -0.22 19.82 10.96
CA ASP A 51 0.16 21.09 10.32
C ASP A 51 1.66 21.43 10.41
N ALA A 52 2.39 20.76 11.31
CA ALA A 52 3.78 21.05 11.64
C ALA A 52 4.76 19.91 11.33
N ALA A 53 4.45 19.02 10.39
CA ALA A 53 5.46 18.06 9.92
C ALA A 53 6.57 18.83 9.17
N PRO A 54 7.84 18.78 9.61
CA PRO A 54 8.92 19.47 8.91
C PRO A 54 9.01 18.96 7.46
N ALA A 55 9.48 19.80 6.53
CA ALA A 55 9.65 19.44 5.12
C ALA A 55 10.58 18.21 4.89
N SER A 56 11.28 17.75 5.93
CA SER A 56 12.11 16.55 5.97
C SER A 56 11.36 15.29 6.46
N ALA A 57 10.08 15.38 6.83
CA ALA A 57 9.32 14.26 7.36
C ALA A 57 8.97 13.27 6.23
N GLN A 58 9.24 11.98 6.46
CA GLN A 58 8.89 10.92 5.53
C GLN A 58 7.38 10.95 5.22
N PRO A 59 6.99 10.78 3.93
CA PRO A 59 5.59 10.78 3.55
C PRO A 59 4.83 9.67 4.28
N ARG A 60 3.77 10.05 4.99
CA ARG A 60 2.91 9.12 5.73
C ARG A 60 1.95 8.40 4.78
N CYS A 61 1.72 7.13 5.03
CA CYS A 61 0.72 6.32 4.35
C CYS A 61 -0.05 5.47 5.37
N TRP A 62 -1.38 5.60 5.36
CA TRP A 62 -2.28 4.80 6.19
C TRP A 62 -2.76 3.58 5.41
N LEU A 63 -2.62 2.39 5.98
CA LEU A 63 -2.93 1.13 5.30
C LEU A 63 -4.05 0.35 6.02
N GLY A 64 -5.12 0.03 5.29
CA GLY A 64 -6.15 -0.92 5.65
C GLY A 64 -5.96 -2.26 4.93
N LEU A 65 -6.30 -3.38 5.60
CA LEU A 65 -6.13 -4.74 5.06
C LEU A 65 -7.40 -5.58 5.26
N VAL A 66 -8.21 -5.72 4.22
CA VAL A 66 -9.48 -6.46 4.24
C VAL A 66 -9.33 -7.77 3.47
N ILE A 67 -8.88 -8.82 4.17
CA ILE A 67 -8.63 -10.16 3.58
C ILE A 67 -9.58 -11.20 4.23
N PRO A 68 -10.75 -11.49 3.62
CA PRO A 68 -11.73 -12.42 4.19
C PRO A 68 -11.21 -13.87 4.28
N LYS A 69 -11.42 -14.52 5.43
CA LYS A 69 -10.99 -15.92 5.65
C LYS A 69 -11.54 -16.89 4.58
N LYS A 70 -12.79 -16.67 4.13
CA LYS A 70 -13.48 -17.50 3.14
C LYS A 70 -12.78 -17.57 1.77
N PHE A 71 -11.97 -16.56 1.43
CA PHE A 71 -11.26 -16.48 0.16
C PHE A 71 -9.84 -17.08 0.20
N CYS A 72 -9.41 -17.52 1.37
CA CYS A 72 -8.06 -18.01 1.61
C CYS A 72 -8.00 -19.52 1.98
N LYS A 73 -9.07 -20.29 1.70
CA LYS A 73 -9.09 -21.74 1.91
C LYS A 73 -8.09 -22.46 0.97
N PRO A 74 -7.44 -23.55 1.40
CA PRO A 74 -7.70 -24.34 2.62
C PRO A 74 -6.87 -23.90 3.84
N LYS A 75 -5.92 -22.97 3.70
CA LYS A 75 -5.07 -22.48 4.80
C LYS A 75 -5.29 -20.97 5.06
N PRO A 76 -6.42 -20.57 5.67
CA PRO A 76 -6.83 -19.16 5.76
C PRO A 76 -5.80 -18.27 6.45
N ALA A 77 -5.24 -18.69 7.59
CA ALA A 77 -4.32 -17.87 8.36
C ALA A 77 -3.02 -17.59 7.58
N VAL A 78 -2.40 -18.64 7.02
CA VAL A 78 -1.11 -18.53 6.33
C VAL A 78 -1.24 -17.66 5.08
N ARG A 79 -2.26 -17.89 4.25
CA ARG A 79 -2.47 -17.10 3.02
C ARG A 79 -2.80 -15.65 3.32
N ARG A 80 -3.62 -15.37 4.34
CA ARG A 80 -3.89 -13.98 4.78
C ARG A 80 -2.61 -13.29 5.23
N ASN A 81 -1.81 -13.97 6.06
CA ASN A 81 -0.56 -13.39 6.57
C ASN A 81 0.46 -13.15 5.46
N LEU A 82 0.52 -14.04 4.46
CA LEU A 82 1.32 -13.83 3.25
C LEU A 82 0.92 -12.53 2.54
N ILE A 83 -0.37 -12.37 2.18
CA ILE A 83 -0.86 -11.17 1.49
C ILE A 83 -0.55 -9.90 2.29
N LYS A 84 -0.87 -9.92 3.60
CA LYS A 84 -0.59 -8.78 4.49
C LYS A 84 0.89 -8.44 4.57
N ARG A 85 1.77 -9.47 4.61
CA ARG A 85 3.22 -9.30 4.64
C ARG A 85 3.74 -8.69 3.35
N VAL A 86 3.34 -9.25 2.20
CA VAL A 86 3.75 -8.77 0.87
C VAL A 86 3.34 -7.30 0.69
N MET A 87 2.09 -6.94 1.01
CA MET A 87 1.63 -5.55 0.90
C MET A 87 2.47 -4.58 1.75
N ARG A 88 2.70 -4.91 3.02
CA ARG A 88 3.50 -4.05 3.91
C ARG A 88 4.95 -3.96 3.46
N GLN A 89 5.52 -5.06 3.00
CA GLN A 89 6.91 -5.09 2.53
C GLN A 89 7.06 -4.24 1.27
N ALA A 90 6.19 -4.42 0.27
CA ALA A 90 6.22 -3.65 -0.97
C ALA A 90 6.10 -2.14 -0.72
N LEU A 91 5.26 -1.71 0.21
CA LEU A 91 5.16 -0.29 0.58
C LEU A 91 6.37 0.24 1.35
N ARG A 92 7.01 -0.57 2.21
CA ARG A 92 8.23 -0.15 2.94
C ARG A 92 9.45 -0.05 2.02
N GLU A 93 9.51 -0.92 1.03
CA GLU A 93 10.57 -0.96 0.02
C GLU A 93 10.34 0.08 -1.08
N LEU A 94 9.14 0.67 -1.16
CA LEU A 94 8.83 1.71 -2.12
C LEU A 94 9.73 2.92 -1.88
N ARG A 95 10.44 3.31 -2.94
CA ARG A 95 11.25 4.52 -3.01
C ARG A 95 10.54 5.52 -3.89
N LEU A 96 10.13 6.64 -3.29
CA LEU A 96 9.61 7.79 -4.02
C LEU A 96 10.71 8.85 -4.14
N PRO A 97 10.72 9.65 -5.23
CA PRO A 97 11.55 10.84 -5.32
C PRO A 97 11.36 11.76 -4.10
N SER A 98 12.39 12.53 -3.74
CA SER A 98 12.32 13.50 -2.64
C SER A 98 11.21 14.53 -2.83
N GLU A 99 10.92 14.87 -4.09
CA GLU A 99 9.94 15.86 -4.50
C GLU A 99 8.54 15.25 -4.74
N ALA A 100 8.35 13.98 -4.41
CA ALA A 100 7.10 13.28 -4.61
C ALA A 100 6.07 13.65 -3.52
N GLN A 101 4.95 14.22 -3.94
CA GLN A 101 3.80 14.47 -3.10
C GLN A 101 2.73 13.38 -3.32
N LEU A 102 2.25 12.80 -2.21
CA LEU A 102 1.17 11.83 -2.22
C LEU A 102 -0.19 12.51 -2.05
N GLN A 103 -1.01 12.50 -3.10
CA GLN A 103 -2.37 13.02 -3.03
C GLN A 103 -3.36 12.04 -2.39
N ALA A 104 -3.05 10.74 -2.39
CA ALA A 104 -3.92 9.71 -1.84
C ALA A 104 -3.16 8.74 -0.91
N PRO A 105 -2.72 9.21 0.27
CA PRO A 105 -1.90 8.44 1.20
C PRO A 105 -2.68 7.38 1.99
N VAL A 106 -4.03 7.38 1.96
CA VAL A 106 -4.84 6.35 2.62
C VAL A 106 -5.14 5.24 1.62
N LEU A 107 -4.66 4.04 1.94
CA LEU A 107 -4.76 2.84 1.12
C LEU A 107 -5.57 1.76 1.83
N MET A 108 -6.35 0.98 1.09
CA MET A 108 -6.98 -0.25 1.60
C MET A 108 -6.87 -1.35 0.56
N LEU A 109 -6.07 -2.38 0.87
CA LEU A 109 -6.02 -3.60 0.07
C LEU A 109 -7.15 -4.53 0.49
N ARG A 110 -7.97 -4.93 -0.48
CA ARG A 110 -9.08 -5.85 -0.30
C ARG A 110 -8.96 -7.06 -1.23
N LEU A 111 -9.13 -8.25 -0.67
CA LEU A 111 -9.33 -9.47 -1.44
C LEU A 111 -10.83 -9.66 -1.71
N THR A 112 -11.21 -9.70 -3.00
CA THR A 112 -12.62 -9.66 -3.43
C THR A 112 -13.15 -11.01 -3.91
N ARG A 113 -12.28 -11.93 -4.28
CA ARG A 113 -12.62 -13.29 -4.74
C ARG A 113 -11.69 -14.33 -4.12
N LYS A 114 -12.04 -15.61 -4.24
CA LYS A 114 -11.20 -16.73 -3.80
C LYS A 114 -9.90 -16.74 -4.61
N LEU A 115 -8.77 -16.98 -3.94
CA LEU A 115 -7.53 -17.26 -4.65
C LEU A 115 -7.66 -18.51 -5.52
N PRO A 116 -6.96 -18.59 -6.66
CA PRO A 116 -6.94 -19.76 -7.53
C PRO A 116 -6.69 -21.08 -6.78
N ALA A 117 -7.39 -22.14 -7.20
CA ALA A 117 -7.38 -23.43 -6.53
C ALA A 117 -6.04 -24.18 -6.66
N GLU A 118 -5.25 -23.85 -7.70
CA GLU A 118 -3.91 -24.37 -7.94
C GLU A 118 -2.92 -24.09 -6.81
N PHE A 119 -3.13 -23.04 -6.00
CA PHE A 119 -2.25 -22.67 -4.90
C PHE A 119 -2.38 -23.55 -3.66
N ARG A 120 -2.21 -24.88 -3.78
CA ARG A 120 -2.46 -25.85 -2.70
C ARG A 120 -1.60 -25.62 -1.45
N SER A 121 -0.37 -25.14 -1.60
CA SER A 121 0.54 -24.84 -0.48
C SER A 121 0.72 -23.34 -0.28
N ALA A 122 0.54 -22.88 0.97
CA ALA A 122 0.81 -21.49 1.34
C ALA A 122 2.32 -21.16 1.46
N ARG A 123 3.19 -22.17 1.41
CA ARG A 123 4.64 -22.02 1.26
C ARG A 123 5.07 -22.09 -0.22
N SER A 124 4.12 -22.19 -1.16
CA SER A 124 4.45 -22.26 -2.58
C SER A 124 5.12 -20.97 -3.04
N PRO A 125 6.29 -21.04 -3.70
CA PRO A 125 6.93 -19.86 -4.29
C PRO A 125 6.05 -19.23 -5.38
N VAL A 126 5.24 -20.03 -6.07
CA VAL A 126 4.30 -19.54 -7.10
C VAL A 126 3.22 -18.64 -6.49
N LEU A 127 2.69 -19.01 -5.32
CA LEU A 127 1.71 -18.16 -4.62
C LEU A 127 2.35 -16.84 -4.16
N LEU A 128 3.58 -16.88 -3.66
CA LEU A 128 4.30 -15.66 -3.29
C LEU A 128 4.50 -14.75 -4.51
N ALA A 129 5.02 -15.29 -5.61
CA ALA A 129 5.24 -14.56 -6.86
C ALA A 129 3.93 -13.97 -7.40
N TYR A 130 2.85 -14.75 -7.39
CA TYR A 130 1.53 -14.30 -7.79
C TYR A 130 1.04 -13.09 -6.98
N VAL A 131 1.12 -13.19 -5.65
CA VAL A 131 0.70 -12.09 -4.76
C VAL A 131 1.59 -10.87 -4.93
N GLN A 132 2.91 -11.05 -5.08
CA GLN A 132 3.86 -9.96 -5.34
C GLN A 132 3.55 -9.24 -6.65
N GLN A 133 3.34 -9.99 -7.74
CA GLN A 133 2.99 -9.42 -9.04
C GLN A 133 1.70 -8.62 -8.96
N ALA A 134 0.65 -9.17 -8.33
CA ALA A 134 -0.62 -8.49 -8.19
C ALA A 134 -0.51 -7.20 -7.35
N VAL A 135 0.19 -7.26 -6.21
CA VAL A 135 0.42 -6.09 -5.35
C VAL A 135 1.24 -5.02 -6.06
N ASN A 136 2.32 -5.40 -6.74
CA ASN A 136 3.19 -4.45 -7.45
C ASN A 136 2.44 -3.75 -8.59
N ALA A 137 1.60 -4.47 -9.33
CA ALA A 137 0.75 -3.87 -10.37
C ALA A 137 -0.25 -2.86 -9.78
N LEU A 138 -0.85 -3.18 -8.63
CA LEU A 138 -1.75 -2.25 -7.92
C LEU A 138 -1.01 -0.99 -7.43
N LEU A 139 0.17 -1.16 -6.84
CA LEU A 139 0.98 -0.04 -6.36
C LEU A 139 1.46 0.84 -7.52
N LYS A 140 1.89 0.25 -8.63
CA LYS A 140 2.24 0.98 -9.86
C LYS A 140 1.05 1.82 -10.34
N SER A 141 -0.12 1.21 -10.48
CA SER A 141 -1.33 1.91 -10.89
C SER A 141 -1.73 3.03 -9.92
N TRP A 142 -1.51 2.86 -8.63
CA TRP A 142 -1.76 3.91 -7.63
C TRP A 142 -0.78 5.07 -7.80
N ILE A 143 0.53 4.79 -7.84
CA ILE A 143 1.60 5.79 -7.99
C ILE A 143 1.36 6.66 -9.23
N GLU A 144 1.14 6.04 -10.39
CA GLU A 144 0.90 6.74 -11.67
C GLU A 144 -0.28 7.72 -11.61
N ARG A 145 -1.23 7.51 -10.69
CA ARG A 145 -2.47 8.26 -10.59
C ARG A 145 -2.49 9.28 -9.45
N THR A 146 -1.59 9.17 -8.48
CA THR A 146 -1.73 9.91 -7.22
C THR A 146 -0.41 10.47 -6.68
N VAL A 147 0.73 10.11 -7.28
CA VAL A 147 2.01 10.72 -6.98
C VAL A 147 2.25 11.84 -7.97
N VAL A 148 2.48 13.05 -7.46
CA VAL A 148 2.91 14.20 -8.25
C VAL A 148 4.34 14.55 -7.87
N VAL A 149 5.19 14.82 -8.85
CA VAL A 149 6.57 15.26 -8.59
C VAL A 149 6.60 16.78 -8.76
N THR A 150 6.63 17.51 -7.64
CA THR A 150 6.69 18.98 -7.64
C THR A 150 8.13 19.42 -7.85
N GLY A 151 8.52 19.65 -9.10
CA GLY A 151 9.93 19.96 -9.42
C GLY A 151 10.30 19.93 -10.90
N ARG A 152 9.43 19.44 -11.79
CA ARG A 152 9.52 19.80 -13.21
C ARG A 152 8.94 21.19 -13.44
N SER A 153 9.66 22.20 -12.97
CA SER A 153 9.65 23.51 -13.60
C SER A 153 10.94 23.62 -14.39
N ALA A 154 10.89 23.24 -15.66
CA ALA A 154 11.90 23.48 -16.67
C ALA A 154 11.26 23.14 -18.03
N ALA A 155 11.18 24.02 -19.00
CA ALA A 155 11.48 25.43 -19.14
C ALA A 155 10.68 25.92 -20.36
#